data_AF-A0A101GJS2-F1
#
_entry.id   AF-A0A101GJS2-F1
#
_cell.length_a   1.000
_cell.length_b   1.000
_cell.length_c   1.000
_cell.angle_alpha   90.00
_cell.angle_beta   90.00
_cell.angle_gamma   90.00
#
_symmetry.space_group_name_H-M   'P 1'
#
loop_
_entity.id
_entity.type
_entity.pdbx_description
1 polymer ?
#
loop_
_entity_poly.entity_id
_entity_poly.type
_entity_poly.pdbx_seq_one_letter_code
_entity_poly.pdbx_strand_id
1 'polypeptide(L)'
;MSAIPKEEYLYKCTSACAGCSSSLCLRYVLKAAGPDTVLVVPACCTSVIQGIYPNTAMNVPVYNIAFAAAAACAAPTHSTSTRK
;
A
#
# COMPACT_ATOMS: atom_id res chain seq x y z
N MET A 1 -8.62 -10.98 -22.23
CA MET A 1 -8.82 -9.59 -21.76
C MET A 1 -8.92 -9.67 -20.25
N SER A 2 -7.79 -9.52 -19.53
CA SER A 2 -7.71 -9.79 -18.08
C SER A 2 -8.76 -8.96 -17.33
N ALA A 3 -9.66 -9.62 -16.61
CA ALA A 3 -10.69 -8.99 -15.82
C ALA A 3 -10.03 -8.31 -14.60
N ILE A 4 -9.61 -7.06 -14.76
CA ILE A 4 -9.08 -6.26 -13.65
C ILE A 4 -10.23 -6.04 -12.66
N PRO A 5 -10.06 -6.39 -11.37
CA PRO A 5 -11.13 -6.23 -10.39
C PRO A 5 -11.53 -4.76 -10.27
N LYS A 6 -12.86 -4.53 -10.15
CA LYS A 6 -13.44 -3.18 -10.06
C LYS A 6 -13.17 -2.50 -8.72
N GLU A 7 -12.88 -3.28 -7.68
CA GLU A 7 -12.57 -2.74 -6.36
C GLU A 7 -11.23 -1.99 -6.37
N GLU A 8 -11.25 -0.77 -5.82
CA GLU A 8 -10.05 0.05 -5.66
C GLU A 8 -9.74 0.21 -4.18
N TYR A 9 -8.61 -0.34 -3.74
CA TYR A 9 -8.12 -0.15 -2.38
C TYR A 9 -7.24 1.11 -2.22
N LEU A 10 -7.06 1.89 -3.29
CA LEU A 10 -6.40 3.19 -3.27
C LEU A 10 -7.37 4.28 -3.71
N TYR A 11 -7.73 5.16 -2.79
CA TYR A 11 -8.60 6.30 -3.05
C TYR A 11 -7.94 7.27 -4.04
N LYS A 12 -8.76 7.99 -4.81
CA LYS A 12 -8.28 8.93 -5.84
C LYS A 12 -7.58 10.17 -5.26
N CYS A 13 -7.86 10.50 -4.00
CA CYS A 13 -7.29 11.66 -3.31
C CYS A 13 -5.96 11.32 -2.63
N THR A 14 -4.96 10.89 -3.41
CA THR A 14 -3.59 10.72 -2.91
C THR A 14 -2.80 12.01 -3.10
N SER A 15 -1.82 12.31 -2.23
CA SER A 15 -0.90 13.45 -2.37
C SER A 15 0.19 13.24 -3.45
N ALA A 16 0.03 12.25 -4.33
CA ALA A 16 0.97 11.97 -5.40
C ALA A 16 0.98 13.08 -6.46
N CYS A 17 2.14 13.32 -7.08
CA CYS A 17 2.24 14.18 -8.25
C CYS A 17 1.35 13.67 -9.40
N ALA A 18 0.89 14.57 -10.26
CA ALA A 18 0.15 14.20 -11.47
C ALA A 18 1.00 13.25 -12.34
N GLY A 19 0.47 12.06 -12.64
CA GLY A 19 1.19 11.05 -13.42
C GLY A 19 2.24 10.23 -12.64
N CYS A 20 2.20 10.23 -11.30
CA CYS A 20 3.11 9.40 -10.51
C CYS A 20 2.96 7.91 -10.86
N SER A 21 4.06 7.29 -11.33
CA SER A 21 4.09 5.86 -11.66
C SER A 21 3.89 4.99 -10.42
N SER A 22 4.38 5.42 -9.25
CA SER A 22 4.25 4.65 -8.01
C SER A 22 2.80 4.51 -7.56
N SER A 23 1.97 5.55 -7.71
CA SER A 23 0.55 5.48 -7.34
C SER A 23 -0.23 4.60 -8.31
N LEU A 24 0.09 4.64 -9.61
CA LEU A 24 -0.44 3.72 -10.62
C LEU A 24 -0.06 2.26 -10.32
N CYS A 25 1.21 1.98 -10.05
CA CYS A 25 1.66 0.65 -9.67
C CYS A 25 0.95 0.16 -8.40
N LEU A 26 0.85 0.98 -7.35
CA LEU A 26 0.11 0.60 -6.14
C LEU A 26 -1.36 0.26 -6.46
N ARG A 27 -2.02 0.99 -7.35
CA ARG A 27 -3.40 0.69 -7.78
C ARG A 27 -3.53 -0.69 -8.39
N TYR A 28 -2.59 -1.09 -9.26
CA TYR A 28 -2.63 -2.41 -9.88
C TYR A 28 -2.20 -3.52 -8.93
N VAL A 29 -1.19 -3.28 -8.10
CA VAL A 29 -0.69 -4.24 -7.10
C VAL A 29 -1.76 -4.52 -6.05
N LEU A 30 -2.39 -3.48 -5.50
CA LEU A 30 -3.46 -3.64 -4.51
C LEU A 30 -4.69 -4.33 -5.12
N LYS A 31 -5.00 -4.09 -6.39
CA LYS A 31 -6.04 -4.83 -7.13
C LYS A 31 -5.71 -6.31 -7.28
N ALA A 32 -4.45 -6.64 -7.55
CA ALA A 32 -4.01 -8.02 -7.68
C ALA A 32 -3.91 -8.74 -6.32
N ALA A 33 -3.57 -8.01 -5.26
CA ALA A 33 -3.30 -8.56 -3.95
C ALA A 33 -4.59 -8.71 -3.10
N GLY A 34 -5.56 -7.81 -3.24
CA GLY A 34 -6.87 -7.92 -2.58
C GLY A 34 -6.93 -7.32 -1.16
N PRO A 35 -8.05 -7.56 -0.43
CA PRO A 35 -8.32 -6.91 0.86
C PRO A 35 -7.49 -7.49 2.02
N ASP A 36 -7.06 -8.75 1.93
CA ASP A 36 -6.25 -9.43 2.95
C ASP A 36 -4.75 -9.17 2.76
N THR A 37 -4.39 -7.89 2.59
CA THR A 37 -3.00 -7.49 2.30
C THR A 37 -2.52 -6.43 3.27
N VAL A 38 -1.28 -6.57 3.72
CA VAL A 38 -0.60 -5.58 4.57
C VAL A 38 0.42 -4.85 3.73
N LEU A 39 0.34 -3.52 3.70
CA LEU A 39 1.28 -2.70 2.96
C LEU A 39 2.37 -2.18 3.89
N VAL A 40 3.59 -2.65 3.71
CA VAL A 40 4.76 -2.12 4.41
C VAL A 40 5.34 -0.97 3.59
N VAL A 41 5.21 0.25 4.10
CA VAL A 41 5.66 1.47 3.44
C VAL A 41 6.97 1.93 4.06
N PRO A 42 8.11 1.79 3.35
CA PRO A 42 9.36 2.39 3.79
C PRO A 42 9.29 3.92 3.70
N ALA A 43 10.21 4.59 4.39
CA ALA A 43 10.41 6.04 4.28
C ALA A 43 10.82 6.44 2.84
N CYS A 44 9.84 6.73 1.99
CA CYS A 44 10.01 7.23 0.63
C CYS A 44 8.75 7.96 0.16
N CYS A 45 8.66 8.36 -1.11
CA CYS A 45 7.50 9.09 -1.63
C CYS A 45 6.16 8.37 -1.41
N THR A 46 6.12 7.04 -1.31
CA THR A 46 4.88 6.30 -0.99
C THR A 46 4.36 6.57 0.42
N SER A 47 5.21 6.94 1.38
CA SER A 47 4.77 7.32 2.72
C SER A 47 4.09 8.69 2.75
N VAL A 48 4.35 9.53 1.75
CA VAL A 48 3.62 10.79 1.57
C VAL A 48 2.32 10.54 0.82
N ILE A 49 2.36 9.71 -0.23
CA ILE A 49 1.20 9.35 -1.09
C ILE A 49 0.03 8.82 -0.27
N GLN A 50 0.30 8.05 0.79
CA GLN A 50 -0.74 7.50 1.66
C GLN A 50 -1.56 8.58 2.40
N GLY A 51 -1.09 9.82 2.50
CA GLY A 51 -1.80 10.92 3.17
C GLY A 51 -1.16 11.37 4.48
N ILE A 52 -1.60 12.54 4.96
CA ILE A 52 -1.22 13.10 6.26
C ILE A 52 -2.06 12.43 7.34
N TYR A 53 -1.39 11.99 8.41
CA TYR A 53 -2.04 11.49 9.62
C TYR A 53 -3.12 12.49 10.09
N PRO A 54 -4.36 12.07 10.42
CA PRO A 54 -4.82 10.70 10.68
C PRO A 54 -5.50 10.00 9.49
N ASN A 55 -5.63 10.64 8.33
CA ASN A 55 -6.38 10.08 7.20
C ASN A 55 -5.43 9.39 6.22
N THR A 56 -5.73 8.14 5.88
CA THR A 56 -5.00 7.41 4.85
C THR A 56 -5.85 7.21 3.61
N ALA A 57 -5.25 7.40 2.44
CA ALA A 57 -5.87 7.17 1.13
C ALA A 57 -5.85 5.68 0.74
N MET A 58 -5.39 4.79 1.62
CA MET A 58 -5.33 3.34 1.39
C MET A 58 -6.38 2.65 2.25
N ASN A 59 -7.16 1.75 1.65
CA ASN A 59 -8.18 0.96 2.33
C ASN A 59 -7.63 -0.39 2.85
N VAL A 60 -6.32 -0.48 3.03
CA VAL A 60 -5.60 -1.66 3.55
C VAL A 60 -4.72 -1.23 4.73
N PRO A 61 -4.44 -2.12 5.69
CA PRO A 61 -3.55 -1.80 6.81
C PRO A 61 -2.15 -1.44 6.31
N VAL A 62 -1.72 -0.22 6.60
CA VAL A 62 -0.40 0.31 6.18
C VAL A 62 0.52 0.46 7.38
N TYR A 63 1.75 -0.05 7.27
CA TYR A 63 2.77 0.08 8.29
C TYR A 63 3.94 0.93 7.78
N ASN A 64 4.20 2.07 8.46
CA ASN A 64 5.33 2.93 8.13
C ASN A 64 6.57 2.50 8.90
N ILE A 65 7.63 2.16 8.17
CA ILE A 65 8.89 1.66 8.73
C ILE A 65 10.08 2.42 8.15
N ALA A 66 11.19 2.47 8.90
CA ALA A 66 12.45 2.99 8.38
C ALA A 66 12.92 2.20 7.14
N PHE A 67 13.52 2.89 6.17
CA PHE A 67 13.93 2.29 4.88
C PHE A 67 14.78 1.02 5.05
N ALA A 68 15.72 1.01 6.00
CA ALA A 68 16.61 -0.13 6.26
C ALA A 68 15.90 -1.36 6.87
N ALA A 69 14.76 -1.17 7.54
CA ALA A 69 14.04 -2.23 8.23
C ALA A 69 12.84 -2.76 7.42
N ALA A 70 12.60 -2.27 6.21
CA ALA A 70 11.43 -2.62 5.41
C ALA A 70 11.32 -4.12 5.13
N ALA A 71 12.42 -4.77 4.73
CA ALA A 71 12.44 -6.21 4.46
C ALA A 71 12.23 -7.04 5.74
N ALA A 72 12.84 -6.60 6.85
CA ALA A 72 12.73 -7.26 8.14
C ALA A 72 11.35 -7.07 8.78
N CYS A 73 10.58 -6.04 8.42
CA CYS A 73 9.18 -5.88 8.84
C CYS A 73 8.22 -6.66 7.95
N ALA A 74 8.48 -6.76 6.65
CA ALA A 74 7.65 -7.54 5.73
C ALA A 74 7.60 -9.03 6.12
N ALA A 75 8.74 -9.63 6.49
CA ALA A 75 8.83 -11.04 6.87
C ALA A 75 7.93 -11.43 8.08
N PRO A 76 7.96 -10.74 9.23
CA PRO A 76 7.06 -11.02 10.34
C PRO A 76 5.62 -10.58 10.06
N THR A 77 5.36 -9.51 9.30
CA THR A 77 3.97 -9.13 8.98
C THR A 77 3.24 -10.20 8.14
N HIS A 78 3.98 -10.93 7.31
CA HIS A 78 3.43 -12.06 6.55
C HIS A 78 3.16 -13.28 7.46
N SER A 79 4.00 -13.51 8.48
CA SER A 79 3.81 -14.63 9.42
C SER A 79 2.74 -14.34 10.50
N THR A 80 2.44 -13.08 10.80
CA THR A 80 1.36 -12.70 11.73
C THR A 80 -0.01 -12.65 11.05
N SER A 81 -0.08 -12.39 9.74
CA SER A 81 -1.32 -12.46 8.95
C SER A 81 -1.89 -13.89 8.81
N THR A 82 -1.06 -14.93 8.97
CA THR A 82 -1.46 -16.35 8.87
C THR A 82 -1.80 -17.01 10.21
N ARG A 83 -1.78 -16.27 11.34
CA ARG A 83 -2.31 -16.76 12.62
C ARG A 83 -3.77 -16.36 12.79
N LYS A 84 -4.64 -17.09 12.11
CA LYS A 84 -5.98 -17.43 12.60
C LYS A 84 -6.14 -18.93 12.52
#